data_AF-A0A8J3UQN5-F1
#
_entry.id   AF-A0A8J3UQN5-F1
#
_cell.length_a   1.000
_cell.length_b   1.000
_cell.length_c   1.000
_cell.angle_alpha   90.00
_cell.angle_beta   90.00
_cell.angle_gamma   90.00
#
_symmetry.space_group_name_H-M   'P 1'
#
loop_
_entity.id
_entity.type
_entity.pdbx_description
1 polymer ?
#
loop_
_entity_poly.entity_id
_entity_poly.type
_entity_poly.pdbx_seq_one_letter_code
_entity_poly.pdbx_strand_id
1 'polypeptide(L)'
;MPYTPNRYAAQIVRRLRDEGWTVNIPDQPYRSVYQLRLSKGPYFGTFDVSASKGRALRMSITWQPNESNRKAEGTSHIIGLLNCLPDFGWAQ
;
A
#
# COMPACT_ATOMS: atom_id res chain seq x y z
N MET A 1 8.82 -8.79 21.46
CA MET A 1 9.69 -8.31 20.35
C MET A 1 8.79 -7.66 19.32
N PRO A 2 9.11 -6.47 18.79
CA PRO A 2 8.31 -5.84 17.74
C PRO A 2 8.25 -6.77 16.51
N TYR A 3 7.06 -6.99 15.97
CA TYR A 3 6.87 -7.93 14.87
C TYR A 3 7.40 -7.29 13.59
N THR A 4 8.53 -7.78 13.10
CA THR A 4 9.19 -7.23 11.92
C THR A 4 8.51 -7.76 10.65
N PRO A 5 8.15 -6.90 9.68
CA PRO A 5 7.63 -7.36 8.40
C PRO A 5 8.61 -8.35 7.76
N ASN A 6 8.10 -9.42 7.16
CA ASN A 6 8.95 -10.34 6.40
C ASN A 6 9.60 -9.60 5.19
N ARG A 7 10.63 -10.21 4.60
CA ARG A 7 11.44 -9.61 3.51
C ARG A 7 10.58 -9.05 2.37
N TYR A 8 9.52 -9.75 1.99
CA TYR A 8 8.63 -9.36 0.90
C TYR A 8 7.74 -8.17 1.28
N ALA A 9 7.15 -8.20 2.48
CA ALA A 9 6.40 -7.06 3.00
C ALA A 9 7.28 -5.80 3.11
N ALA A 10 8.55 -5.96 3.51
CA ALA A 10 9.50 -4.86 3.56
C ALA A 10 9.82 -4.27 2.18
N GLN A 11 9.89 -5.08 1.11
CA GLN A 11 10.06 -4.60 -0.26
C GLN A 11 8.85 -3.79 -0.74
N ILE A 12 7.63 -4.23 -0.43
CA ILE A 12 6.42 -3.48 -0.80
C ILE A 12 6.40 -2.13 -0.08
N VAL A 13 6.67 -2.12 1.22
CA VAL A 13 6.77 -0.87 2.00
C VAL A 13 7.81 0.07 1.40
N ARG A 14 8.99 -0.45 1.02
CA ARG A 14 10.04 0.34 0.38
C ARG A 14 9.57 0.94 -0.94
N ARG A 15 8.94 0.15 -1.82
CA ARG A 15 8.45 0.62 -3.11
C ARG A 15 7.39 1.72 -2.96
N LEU A 16 6.47 1.56 -2.02
CA LEU A 16 5.46 2.58 -1.71
C LEU A 16 6.11 3.89 -1.24
N ARG A 17 7.15 3.80 -0.40
CA ARG A 17 7.92 4.97 0.06
C ARG A 17 8.71 5.63 -1.07
N ASP A 18 9.33 4.85 -1.95
CA ASP A 18 10.04 5.36 -3.13
C ASP A 18 9.09 6.13 -4.07
N GLU A 19 7.82 5.70 -4.16
CA GLU A 19 6.73 6.41 -4.86
C GLU A 19 6.17 7.61 -4.08
N GLY A 20 6.76 7.96 -2.93
CA GLY A 20 6.36 9.12 -2.12
C GLY A 20 5.15 8.91 -1.21
N TRP A 21 4.75 7.67 -0.94
CA TRP A 21 3.71 7.38 0.05
C TRP A 21 4.28 7.34 1.45
N THR A 22 3.56 7.97 2.38
CA THR A 22 3.73 7.70 3.80
C THR A 22 3.04 6.37 4.12
N VAL A 23 3.80 5.42 4.68
CA VAL A 23 3.32 4.08 5.03
C VAL A 23 3.42 3.89 6.53
N ASN A 24 2.27 3.83 7.20
CA ASN A 24 2.17 3.51 8.62
C ASN A 24 1.88 2.00 8.78
N ILE A 25 2.77 1.31 9.48
CA ILE A 25 2.72 -0.13 9.73
C ILE A 25 2.26 -0.31 11.17
N PRO A 26 1.17 -1.07 11.44
CA PRO A 26 0.76 -1.36 12.80
C PRO A 26 1.77 -2.30 13.49
N ASP A 27 1.90 -2.20 14.81
CA ASP A 27 2.85 -2.99 15.60
C ASP A 27 2.60 -4.50 15.49
N GLN A 28 1.34 -4.89 15.25
CA GLN A 28 0.92 -6.28 15.11
C GLN A 28 -0.07 -6.45 13.95
N PRO A 29 -0.03 -7.61 13.27
CA PRO A 29 -1.02 -7.93 12.25
C PRO A 29 -2.39 -8.22 12.89
N TYR A 30 -3.46 -7.86 12.19
CA TYR A 30 -4.81 -8.32 12.54
C TYR A 30 -5.02 -9.70 11.90
N ARG A 31 -5.18 -10.74 12.74
CA ARG A 31 -5.16 -12.15 12.31
C ARG A 31 -3.86 -12.48 11.56
N SER A 32 -3.93 -12.59 10.24
CA SER A 32 -2.81 -12.93 9.35
C SER A 32 -2.52 -11.84 8.32
N VAL A 33 -2.97 -10.61 8.57
CA VAL A 33 -2.89 -9.47 7.66
C VAL A 33 -2.37 -8.22 8.35
N TYR A 34 -1.39 -7.58 7.73
CA TYR A 34 -0.99 -6.21 8.00
C TYR A 34 -1.85 -5.26 7.19
N GLN A 35 -2.64 -4.44 7.87
CA GLN A 35 -3.36 -3.35 7.24
C GLN A 35 -2.52 -2.08 7.33
N LEU A 36 -1.75 -1.82 6.29
CA LEU A 36 -0.90 -0.62 6.20
C LEU A 36 -1.79 0.59 5.92
N ARG A 37 -1.60 1.69 6.64
CA ARG A 37 -2.27 2.96 6.32
C ARG A 37 -1.37 3.78 5.40
N LEU A 38 -1.96 4.29 4.33
CA LEU A 38 -1.27 5.02 3.28
C LEU A 38 -1.76 6.46 3.23
N SER A 39 -0.83 7.40 3.05
CA SER A 39 -1.17 8.79 2.70
C SER A 39 -0.14 9.40 1.74
N LYS A 40 -0.62 10.21 0.79
CA LYS A 40 0.19 10.99 -0.14
C LYS A 40 -0.62 12.20 -0.60
N GLY A 41 -0.34 13.38 -0.06
CA GLY A 41 -1.13 14.59 -0.37
C GLY A 41 -2.64 14.38 -0.12
N PRO A 42 -3.52 14.55 -1.12
CA PRO A 42 -4.97 14.36 -0.97
C PRO A 42 -5.40 12.89 -0.94
N TYR A 43 -4.50 11.95 -1.22
CA TYR A 43 -4.78 10.52 -1.25
C TYR A 43 -4.55 9.88 0.11
N PHE A 44 -5.48 9.02 0.52
CA PHE A 44 -5.38 8.20 1.73
C PHE A 44 -6.00 6.84 1.51
N GLY A 45 -5.52 5.83 2.21
CA GLY A 45 -6.01 4.48 1.97
C GLY A 45 -5.46 3.43 2.90
N THR A 46 -5.83 2.19 2.61
CA THR A 46 -5.29 1.00 3.24
C THR A 46 -4.71 0.05 2.22
N PHE A 47 -3.67 -0.67 2.64
CA PHE A 47 -3.06 -1.73 1.86
C PHE A 47 -2.85 -2.95 2.73
N ASP A 48 -3.56 -4.01 2.41
CA ASP A 48 -3.57 -5.26 3.14
C ASP A 48 -2.46 -6.18 2.60
N VAL A 49 -1.53 -6.57 3.48
CA VAL A 49 -0.40 -7.44 3.18
C VAL A 49 -0.48 -8.68 4.06
N SER A 50 -0.26 -9.87 3.50
CA SER A 50 -0.21 -11.09 4.30
C SER A 50 0.98 -11.06 5.27
N ALA A 51 0.72 -11.29 6.56
CA ALA A 51 1.77 -11.37 7.59
C ALA A 51 2.68 -12.60 7.39
N SER A 52 2.10 -13.72 6.94
CA SER A 52 2.85 -14.97 6.72
C SER A 52 3.58 -15.01 5.38
N LYS A 53 2.92 -14.59 4.29
CA LYS A 53 3.45 -14.70 2.93
C LYS A 53 4.08 -13.41 2.40
N GLY A 54 3.80 -12.26 3.02
CA GLY A 54 4.28 -10.96 2.53
C GLY A 54 3.66 -10.52 1.20
N ARG A 55 2.60 -11.19 0.74
CA ARG A 55 1.91 -10.86 -0.51
C ARG A 55 0.91 -9.72 -0.34
N ALA A 56 0.77 -8.89 -1.37
CA ALA A 56 -0.33 -7.95 -1.51
C ALA A 56 -1.66 -8.73 -1.57
N LEU A 57 -2.66 -8.27 -0.82
CA LEU A 57 -4.00 -8.88 -0.78
C LEU A 57 -5.05 -7.94 -1.34
N ARG A 58 -5.08 -6.70 -0.84
CA ARG A 58 -6.09 -5.72 -1.19
C ARG A 58 -5.55 -4.32 -1.03
N MET A 59 -5.92 -3.45 -1.94
CA MET A 59 -5.67 -2.01 -1.84
C MET A 59 -7.00 -1.26 -1.86
N SER A 60 -7.14 -0.27 -0.99
CA SER A 60 -8.28 0.64 -0.97
C SER A 60 -7.74 2.06 -0.86
N ILE A 61 -7.87 2.86 -1.92
CA ILE A 61 -7.46 4.27 -1.92
C ILE A 61 -8.70 5.12 -2.11
N THR A 62 -8.81 6.14 -1.29
CA THR A 62 -9.74 7.25 -1.42
C THR A 62 -8.90 8.53 -1.57
N TRP A 63 -9.50 9.55 -2.16
CA TRP A 63 -8.90 10.88 -2.14
C TRP A 63 -9.97 11.91 -1.81
N GLN A 64 -9.53 13.01 -1.23
CA GLN A 64 -10.36 14.21 -1.13
C GLN A 64 -10.24 14.99 -2.44
N PRO A 65 -11.31 15.12 -3.23
CA PRO A 65 -11.27 15.91 -4.45
C PRO A 65 -11.09 17.40 -4.11
N ASN A 66 -10.18 18.05 -4.82
CA ASN A 66 -10.00 19.50 -4.79
C ASN A 66 -9.98 20.04 -6.24
N GLU A 67 -9.85 21.36 -6.41
CA GLU A 67 -9.86 22.00 -7.73
C GLU A 67 -8.79 21.45 -8.69
N SER A 68 -7.69 20.90 -8.16
CA SER A 68 -6.52 20.42 -8.89
C SER A 68 -6.40 18.89 -9.00
N ASN A 69 -7.41 18.11 -8.57
CA ASN A 69 -7.35 16.64 -8.58
C ASN A 69 -8.72 16.01 -8.86
N ARG A 70 -9.25 16.31 -10.06
CA ARG A 70 -10.54 15.77 -10.51
C ARG A 70 -10.47 14.24 -10.66
N LYS A 71 -11.63 13.58 -10.62
CA LYS A 71 -11.83 12.11 -10.57
C LYS A 71 -10.93 11.27 -11.50
N ALA A 72 -10.58 11.80 -12.67
CA ALA A 72 -9.74 11.12 -13.66
C ALA A 72 -8.24 11.05 -13.28
N GLU A 73 -7.66 12.10 -12.67
CA GLU A 73 -6.27 12.09 -12.21
C GLU A 73 -6.08 11.14 -11.03
N GLY A 74 -7.01 11.16 -10.07
CA GLY A 74 -6.99 10.22 -8.96
C GLY A 74 -7.04 8.76 -9.40
N THR A 75 -7.84 8.44 -10.42
CA THR A 75 -7.89 7.08 -10.98
C THR A 75 -6.56 6.70 -11.65
N SER A 76 -5.94 7.61 -12.39
CA SER A 76 -4.65 7.38 -13.05
C SER A 76 -3.52 7.15 -12.04
N HIS A 77 -3.51 7.88 -10.91
CA HIS A 77 -2.54 7.66 -9.83
C HIS A 77 -2.73 6.34 -9.10
N ILE A 78 -3.98 5.90 -8.89
CA ILE A 78 -4.28 4.59 -8.30
C ILE A 78 -3.80 3.47 -9.25
N ILE A 79 -4.09 3.59 -10.55
CA ILE A 79 -3.64 2.62 -11.56
C ILE A 79 -2.12 2.59 -11.64
N GLY A 80 -1.46 3.75 -11.67
CA GLY A 80 0.01 3.84 -11.68
C GLY A 80 0.63 3.15 -10.45
N LEU A 81 0.03 3.33 -9.28
CA LEU A 81 0.47 2.64 -8.07
C LEU A 81 0.28 1.13 -8.16
N LEU A 82 -0.86 0.66 -8.67
CA LEU A 82 -1.11 -0.76 -8.88
C LEU A 82 -0.10 -1.36 -9.87
N ASN A 83 0.30 -0.62 -10.91
CA ASN A 83 1.32 -1.05 -11.86
C ASN A 83 2.75 -1.00 -11.30
N CYS A 84 3.00 -0.22 -10.24
CA CYS A 84 4.26 -0.25 -9.50
C CYS A 84 4.33 -1.43 -8.52
N LEU A 85 3.21 -2.11 -8.27
CA LEU A 85 3.15 -3.39 -7.60
C LEU A 85 3.27 -4.48 -8.69
N PRO A 86 3.99 -5.58 -8.45
CA PRO A 86 4.17 -6.58 -9.50
C PRO A 86 2.88 -7.29 -9.88
N ASP A 87 2.74 -7.55 -11.19
CA ASP A 87 1.58 -8.15 -11.87
C ASP A 87 1.19 -9.55 -11.33
N PHE A 88 2.16 -10.25 -10.76
CA PHE A 88 1.97 -11.54 -10.12
C PHE A 88 2.27 -11.32 -8.65
N GLY A 89 1.39 -11.77 -7.75
CA GLY A 89 1.76 -11.94 -6.36
C GLY A 89 3.11 -12.65 -6.34
N TRP A 90 4.14 -11.93 -5.87
CA TRP A 90 5.56 -12.22 -6.11
C TRP A 90 5.78 -13.73 -6.14
N ALA A 91 6.15 -14.23 -7.33
CA ALA A 91 6.17 -15.65 -7.65
C ALA A 91 6.90 -16.49 -6.58
N GLN A 92 6.41 -17.72 -6.42
CA GLN A 92 6.84 -18.75 -5.47
C GLN A 92 8.36 -18.92 -5.37
#